data_AF-A0A938Y0L8-F1
#
_entry.id   AF-A0A938Y0L8-F1
#
_cell.length_a   1.000
_cell.length_b   1.000
_cell.length_c   1.000
_cell.angle_alpha   90.00
_cell.angle_beta   90.00
_cell.angle_gamma   90.00
#
_symmetry.space_group_name_H-M   'P 1'
#
loop_
_entity.id
_entity.type
_entity.pdbx_description
1 polymer ?
#
loop_
_entity_poly.entity_id
_entity_poly.type
_entity_poly.pdbx_seq_one_letter_code
_entity_poly.pdbx_strand_id
1 'polypeptide(L)'
;MAKNEKPNTPAATPDPYDMNIKRQLHPKADAKNFVEQRNGRLVLCCGAAPKKNRSTNCRSLAGAGTDHVGYGRCKYCGGLNTGPKTEEGKARSSQNARKHGLYSAVLDEDEREIYESLRADEKVTLLDEIFTLKAKIVTYLRRFKLRKQGGGDAATIVYFKDGNELGKYHAGTIEDRALLRALNELGRLVRIHAQLTTGDTDNLVNQINQELRTASQQAAEASWGGQAQHREAEN
;
A
#
# COMPACT_ATOMS: atom_id res chain seq x y z
N MET A 1 13.37 -61.82 49.94
CA MET A 1 13.64 -61.18 48.63
C MET A 1 12.43 -60.32 48.28
N ALA A 2 12.51 -59.04 48.64
CA ALA A 2 11.42 -58.09 48.42
C ALA A 2 11.25 -57.84 46.92
N LYS A 3 10.04 -58.05 46.41
CA LYS A 3 9.67 -57.77 45.03
C LYS A 3 9.68 -56.26 44.86
N ASN A 4 10.56 -55.75 44.00
CA ASN A 4 10.54 -54.36 43.56
C ASN A 4 9.24 -54.10 42.81
N GLU A 5 8.30 -53.46 43.49
CA GLU A 5 7.15 -52.83 42.86
C GLU A 5 7.65 -51.69 41.96
N LYS A 6 7.45 -51.84 40.65
CA LYS A 6 7.57 -50.71 39.73
C LYS A 6 6.34 -49.83 39.92
N PRO A 7 6.48 -48.54 40.25
CA PRO A 7 5.35 -47.63 40.25
C PRO A 7 5.02 -47.32 38.79
N ASN A 8 4.08 -48.06 38.19
CA ASN A 8 3.57 -47.74 36.86
C ASN A 8 2.24 -47.02 36.99
N THR A 9 2.26 -45.85 37.63
CA THR A 9 1.28 -44.81 37.32
C THR A 9 1.49 -44.43 35.84
N PRO A 10 0.44 -44.41 35.00
CA PRO A 10 0.58 -43.87 33.65
C PRO A 10 1.02 -42.42 33.80
N ALA A 11 2.28 -42.15 33.48
CA ALA A 11 2.79 -40.80 33.41
C ALA A 11 1.81 -40.03 32.51
N ALA A 12 1.12 -39.07 33.10
CA ALA A 12 0.12 -38.25 32.42
C ALA A 12 0.71 -37.88 31.06
N THR A 13 0.03 -38.28 29.98
CA THR A 13 0.51 -38.08 28.63
C THR A 13 0.84 -36.59 28.50
N PRO A 14 2.13 -36.20 28.40
CA PRO A 14 2.49 -34.80 28.44
C PRO A 14 1.77 -34.09 27.30
N ASP A 15 1.23 -32.90 27.57
CA ASP A 15 0.50 -32.13 26.56
C ASP A 15 1.37 -32.03 25.30
N PRO A 16 0.94 -32.61 24.16
CA PRO A 16 1.73 -32.64 22.94
C PRO A 16 2.12 -31.24 22.43
N TYR A 17 1.42 -30.20 22.89
CA TYR A 17 1.60 -28.83 22.45
C TYR A 17 2.36 -27.92 23.44
N ASP A 18 2.73 -28.41 24.63
CA ASP A 18 3.46 -27.62 25.63
C ASP A 18 4.84 -27.17 25.13
N MET A 19 5.04 -25.86 25.09
CA MET A 19 6.28 -25.23 24.65
C MET A 19 7.47 -25.50 25.57
N ASN A 20 7.25 -25.70 26.87
CA ASN A 20 8.32 -25.97 27.82
C ASN A 20 8.94 -27.35 27.55
N ILE A 21 8.10 -28.36 27.35
CA ILE A 21 8.53 -29.72 27.00
C ILE A 21 9.22 -29.73 25.63
N LYS A 22 8.68 -29.00 24.65
CA LYS A 22 9.31 -28.85 23.33
C LYS A 22 10.71 -28.23 23.42
N ARG A 23 10.87 -27.16 24.21
CA ARG A 23 12.17 -26.48 24.41
C ARG A 23 13.18 -27.34 25.16
N GLN A 24 12.72 -28.18 26.10
CA GLN A 24 13.57 -29.17 26.78
C GLN A 24 14.09 -30.23 25.80
N LEU A 25 13.27 -30.65 24.82
CA LEU A 25 13.69 -31.59 23.78
C LEU A 25 14.66 -30.95 22.77
N HIS A 26 14.41 -29.70 22.38
CA HIS A 26 15.31 -28.95 21.51
C HIS A 26 15.15 -27.42 21.71
N PRO A 27 16.25 -26.65 21.87
CA PRO A 27 16.18 -25.21 22.17
C PRO A 27 15.49 -24.38 21.07
N LYS A 28 15.57 -24.83 19.81
CA LYS A 28 14.93 -24.19 18.64
C LYS A 28 13.56 -24.78 18.25
N ALA A 29 12.90 -25.50 19.16
CA ALA A 29 11.58 -26.07 18.86
C ALA A 29 10.52 -24.97 18.60
N ASP A 30 9.73 -25.12 17.53
CA ASP A 30 8.70 -24.17 17.12
C ASP A 30 7.32 -24.57 17.69
N ALA A 31 6.39 -23.62 17.77
CA ALA A 31 5.00 -23.86 18.16
C ALA A 31 4.32 -24.91 17.28
N LYS A 32 4.73 -25.00 16.01
CA LYS A 32 4.21 -25.94 15.01
C LYS A 32 4.68 -27.38 15.20
N ASN A 33 5.74 -27.62 15.99
CA ASN A 33 6.14 -28.97 16.35
C ASN A 33 5.18 -29.54 17.39
N PHE A 34 5.08 -30.87 17.48
CA PHE A 34 4.35 -31.54 18.57
C PHE A 34 5.20 -32.65 19.17
N VAL A 35 4.94 -32.95 20.44
CA VAL A 35 5.63 -33.99 21.19
C VAL A 35 4.86 -35.31 21.07
N GLU A 36 5.54 -36.38 20.70
CA GLU A 36 4.98 -37.73 20.67
C GLU A 36 5.87 -38.68 21.47
N GLN A 37 5.29 -39.63 22.18
CA GLN A 37 6.05 -40.69 22.82
C GLN A 37 6.25 -41.84 21.82
N ARG A 38 7.51 -42.15 21.49
CA ARG A 38 7.88 -43.28 20.63
C ARG A 38 8.86 -44.19 21.35
N ASN A 39 8.55 -45.47 21.40
CA ASN A 39 9.39 -46.49 22.05
C ASN A 39 9.82 -46.07 23.47
N GLY A 40 8.91 -45.46 24.24
CA GLY A 40 9.17 -44.99 25.61
C GLY A 40 9.93 -43.67 25.74
N ARG A 41 10.36 -43.03 24.64
CA ARG A 41 11.04 -41.73 24.66
C ARG A 41 10.16 -40.63 24.07
N LEU A 42 10.24 -39.43 24.64
CA LEU A 42 9.60 -38.24 24.08
C LEU A 42 10.42 -37.74 22.89
N VAL A 43 9.78 -37.56 21.75
CA VAL A 43 10.41 -37.06 20.52
C VAL A 43 9.65 -35.87 19.96
N LEU A 44 10.38 -34.98 19.29
CA LEU A 44 9.80 -33.84 18.59
C LEU A 44 9.42 -34.25 17.16
N CYS A 45 8.16 -34.05 16.79
CA CYS A 45 7.63 -34.33 15.45
C CYS A 45 7.40 -33.04 14.64
N CYS A 46 7.38 -33.19 13.31
CA CYS A 46 7.26 -32.09 12.34
C CYS A 46 5.98 -31.25 12.52
N GLY A 47 4.86 -31.90 12.84
CA GLY A 47 3.59 -31.21 13.15
C GLY A 47 2.96 -30.41 12.03
N ALA A 48 3.43 -30.55 10.79
CA ALA A 48 2.78 -29.94 9.64
C ALA A 48 1.31 -30.39 9.56
N ALA A 49 0.41 -29.42 9.36
CA ALA A 49 -1.01 -29.67 9.25
C ALA A 49 -1.29 -30.74 8.17
N PRO A 50 -2.30 -31.59 8.39
CA PRO A 50 -2.68 -32.59 7.42
C PRO A 50 -2.97 -31.95 6.06
N LYS A 51 -2.56 -32.63 4.98
CA LYS A 51 -3.10 -32.36 3.64
C LYS A 51 -4.57 -32.77 3.61
N LYS A 52 -5.37 -32.27 2.66
CA LYS A 52 -6.81 -32.59 2.50
C LYS A 52 -7.19 -34.08 2.65
N ASN A 53 -6.27 -35.00 2.39
CA ASN A 53 -6.49 -36.45 2.43
C ASN A 53 -5.91 -37.15 3.69
N ARG A 54 -5.53 -36.41 4.74
CA ARG A 54 -5.07 -36.99 6.02
C ARG A 54 -5.82 -36.33 7.17
N SER A 55 -6.12 -37.08 8.22
CA SER A 55 -6.79 -36.55 9.42
C SER A 55 -5.81 -36.09 10.49
N THR A 56 -4.52 -36.43 10.38
CA THR A 56 -3.52 -36.19 11.43
C THR A 56 -2.32 -35.40 10.91
N ASN A 57 -1.75 -34.59 11.81
CA ASN A 57 -0.50 -33.85 11.57
C ASN A 57 0.65 -34.79 11.20
N CYS A 58 1.67 -34.25 10.51
CA CYS A 58 2.83 -35.02 10.09
C CYS A 58 3.61 -35.55 11.30
N ARG A 59 3.58 -36.87 11.49
CA ARG A 59 4.32 -37.57 12.55
C ARG A 59 5.79 -37.84 12.22
N SER A 60 6.34 -37.38 11.10
CA SER A 60 7.78 -37.53 10.87
C SER A 60 8.57 -36.81 11.98
N LEU A 61 9.76 -37.32 12.31
CA LEU A 61 10.68 -36.63 13.23
C LEU A 61 10.95 -35.22 12.71
N ALA A 62 11.02 -34.26 13.63
CA ALA A 62 11.30 -32.87 13.29
C ALA A 62 12.65 -32.75 12.56
N GLY A 63 12.68 -32.00 11.47
CA GLY A 63 13.89 -31.83 10.66
C GLY A 63 14.38 -33.07 9.90
N ALA A 64 13.61 -34.18 9.87
CA ALA A 64 14.04 -35.41 9.21
C ALA A 64 14.36 -35.16 7.72
N GLY A 65 15.59 -35.50 7.32
CA GLY A 65 16.09 -35.32 5.95
C GLY A 65 16.41 -33.87 5.57
N THR A 66 16.66 -33.00 6.55
CA THR A 66 17.05 -31.59 6.38
C THR A 66 18.32 -31.27 7.17
N ASP A 67 18.91 -30.09 6.95
CA ASP A 67 20.09 -29.61 7.68
C ASP A 67 19.80 -29.31 9.17
N HIS A 68 18.52 -29.25 9.58
CA HIS A 68 18.10 -28.89 10.93
C HIS A 68 17.39 -30.04 11.66
N VAL A 69 18.14 -31.11 11.95
CA VAL A 69 17.62 -32.29 12.63
C VAL A 69 17.16 -31.95 14.05
N GLY A 70 15.96 -32.40 14.43
CA GLY A 70 15.42 -32.24 15.78
C GLY A 70 14.53 -31.02 16.00
N TYR A 71 14.34 -30.14 15.00
CA TYR A 71 13.39 -29.04 15.07
C TYR A 71 12.74 -28.73 13.72
N GLY A 72 11.69 -27.90 13.70
CA GLY A 72 11.08 -27.43 12.46
C GLY A 72 10.42 -28.53 11.61
N ARG A 73 10.37 -28.32 10.30
CA ARG A 73 9.64 -29.19 9.36
C ARG A 73 10.54 -30.26 8.76
N CYS A 74 9.99 -31.44 8.46
CA CYS A 74 10.73 -32.48 7.75
C CYS A 74 10.87 -32.17 6.25
N LYS A 75 11.74 -32.92 5.56
CA LYS A 75 11.98 -32.84 4.10
C LYS A 75 10.69 -32.84 3.28
N TYR A 76 9.74 -33.71 3.63
CA TYR A 76 8.48 -33.88 2.90
C TYR A 76 7.44 -32.78 3.17
N CYS A 77 7.61 -32.03 4.25
CA CYS A 77 6.67 -30.99 4.69
C CYS A 77 7.23 -29.57 4.49
N GLY A 78 8.28 -29.42 3.68
CA GLY A 78 8.86 -28.13 3.31
C GLY A 78 10.07 -27.71 4.14
N GLY A 79 10.66 -28.60 4.94
CA GLY A 79 11.89 -28.28 5.67
C GLY A 79 13.10 -27.99 4.78
N LEU A 80 13.13 -28.50 3.55
CA LEU A 80 14.16 -28.12 2.56
C LEU A 80 13.83 -26.84 1.78
N ASN A 81 12.59 -26.32 1.88
CA ASN A 81 12.19 -25.11 1.18
C ASN A 81 12.59 -23.88 2.02
N THR A 82 13.87 -23.53 2.00
CA THR A 82 14.39 -22.29 2.60
C THR A 82 14.09 -21.04 1.76
N GLY A 83 13.11 -21.10 0.87
CA GLY A 83 12.87 -20.06 -0.14
C GLY A 83 13.98 -20.00 -1.21
N PRO A 84 13.77 -19.20 -2.26
CA PRO A 84 14.78 -18.99 -3.28
C PRO A 84 15.97 -18.20 -2.71
N LYS A 85 17.18 -18.75 -2.88
CA LYS A 85 18.42 -18.15 -2.39
C LYS A 85 19.08 -17.19 -3.40
N THR A 86 18.76 -17.33 -4.68
CA THR A 86 19.28 -16.50 -5.78
C THR A 86 18.43 -15.23 -5.95
N GLU A 87 19.04 -14.13 -6.40
CA GLU A 87 18.32 -12.87 -6.68
C GLU A 87 17.21 -13.06 -7.72
N GLU A 88 17.47 -13.84 -8.78
CA GLU A 88 16.45 -14.20 -9.79
C GLU A 88 15.30 -15.02 -9.18
N GLY A 89 15.60 -15.91 -8.24
CA GLY A 89 14.59 -16.70 -7.54
C GLY A 89 13.74 -15.85 -6.59
N LYS A 90 14.36 -14.88 -5.90
CA LYS A 90 13.66 -13.90 -5.06
C LYS A 90 12.74 -13.02 -5.90
N ALA A 91 13.20 -12.57 -7.07
CA ALA A 91 12.40 -11.81 -8.02
C ALA A 91 11.17 -12.62 -8.50
N ARG A 92 11.35 -13.90 -8.85
CA ARG A 92 10.22 -14.78 -9.17
C ARG A 92 9.25 -14.99 -8.01
N SER A 93 9.76 -15.09 -6.78
CA SER A 93 8.91 -15.26 -5.59
C SER A 93 8.16 -13.98 -5.23
N SER A 94 8.75 -12.81 -5.45
CA SER A 94 8.07 -11.52 -5.22
C SER A 94 6.94 -11.29 -6.22
N GLN A 95 7.05 -11.83 -7.44
CA GLN A 95 5.95 -11.85 -8.40
C GLN A 95 4.72 -12.65 -7.93
N ASN A 96 4.86 -13.66 -7.07
CA ASN A 96 3.69 -14.39 -6.54
C ASN A 96 2.82 -13.51 -5.63
N ALA A 97 3.42 -12.59 -4.88
CA ALA A 97 2.68 -11.57 -4.14
C ALA A 97 2.01 -10.55 -5.08
N ARG A 98 2.51 -10.38 -6.31
CA ARG A 98 1.86 -9.55 -7.34
C ARG A 98 0.66 -10.25 -7.99
N LYS A 99 0.76 -11.55 -8.25
CA LYS A 99 -0.33 -12.35 -8.86
C LYS A 99 -1.46 -12.66 -7.89
N HIS A 100 -1.17 -12.77 -6.59
CA HIS A 100 -2.14 -13.23 -5.59
C HIS A 100 -2.21 -12.36 -4.31
N GLY A 101 -1.62 -11.17 -4.31
CA GLY A 101 -1.64 -10.25 -3.15
C GLY A 101 -2.62 -9.08 -3.31
N LEU A 102 -2.54 -8.10 -2.41
CA LEU A 102 -3.49 -6.96 -2.32
C LEU A 102 -3.69 -6.23 -3.66
N TYR A 103 -2.62 -6.07 -4.45
CA TYR A 103 -2.66 -5.39 -5.73
C TYR A 103 -3.40 -6.18 -6.82
N SER A 104 -3.42 -7.51 -6.76
CA SER A 104 -4.20 -8.29 -7.72
C SER A 104 -5.69 -8.39 -7.37
N ALA A 105 -6.05 -8.08 -6.13
CA ALA A 105 -7.44 -8.02 -5.69
C ALA A 105 -8.13 -6.69 -6.02
N VAL A 106 -7.35 -5.62 -6.25
CA VAL A 106 -7.88 -4.24 -6.42
C VAL A 106 -7.77 -3.74 -7.85
N LEU A 107 -6.72 -4.10 -8.58
CA LEU A 107 -6.49 -3.63 -9.95
C LEU A 107 -7.04 -4.64 -10.96
N ASP A 108 -7.80 -4.13 -11.93
CA ASP A 108 -8.20 -4.91 -13.11
C ASP A 108 -6.99 -5.23 -14.02
N GLU A 109 -7.20 -6.05 -15.04
CA GLU A 109 -6.11 -6.53 -15.89
C GLU A 109 -5.46 -5.40 -16.71
N ASP A 110 -6.27 -4.46 -17.19
CA ASP A 110 -5.82 -3.31 -17.98
C ASP A 110 -5.04 -2.31 -17.10
N GLU A 111 -5.55 -2.05 -15.88
CA GLU A 111 -4.90 -1.22 -14.86
C GLU A 111 -3.57 -1.82 -14.40
N ARG A 112 -3.46 -3.15 -14.36
CA ARG A 112 -2.24 -3.84 -13.96
C ARG A 112 -1.15 -3.75 -15.03
N GLU A 113 -1.51 -3.87 -16.30
CA GLU A 113 -0.59 -3.67 -17.42
C GLU A 113 -0.07 -2.22 -17.47
N ILE A 114 -0.97 -1.26 -17.26
CA ILE A 114 -0.61 0.17 -17.17
C ILE A 114 0.28 0.44 -15.95
N TYR A 115 -0.01 -0.17 -14.79
CA TYR A 115 0.81 0.02 -13.59
C TYR A 115 2.24 -0.55 -13.73
N GLU A 116 2.40 -1.75 -14.29
CA GLU A 116 3.73 -2.36 -14.48
C GLU A 116 4.56 -1.64 -15.54
N SER A 117 3.92 -1.15 -16.62
CA SER A 117 4.60 -0.30 -17.62
C SER A 117 5.05 1.03 -17.02
N LEU A 118 4.20 1.70 -16.23
CA LEU A 118 4.56 2.92 -15.52
C LEU A 118 5.71 2.70 -14.53
N ARG A 119 5.76 1.54 -13.86
CA ARG A 119 6.81 1.24 -12.86
C ARG A 119 8.14 0.81 -13.49
N ALA A 120 8.13 0.23 -14.69
CA ALA A 120 9.35 -0.14 -15.42
C ALA A 120 10.12 1.11 -15.88
N ASP A 121 9.40 2.19 -16.18
CA ASP A 121 9.98 3.52 -16.20
C ASP A 121 10.21 3.96 -14.75
N GLU A 122 11.46 3.95 -14.30
CA GLU A 122 11.89 4.36 -12.94
C GLU A 122 11.62 5.86 -12.64
N LYS A 123 10.77 6.50 -13.45
CA LYS A 123 10.40 7.92 -13.46
C LYS A 123 8.88 8.11 -13.53
N VAL A 124 8.08 7.38 -12.74
CA VAL A 124 6.78 7.96 -12.37
C VAL A 124 7.09 9.13 -11.44
N THR A 125 7.20 10.30 -12.04
CA THR A 125 7.43 11.52 -11.27
C THR A 125 6.09 12.06 -10.79
N LEU A 126 6.12 12.88 -9.75
CA LEU A 126 4.93 13.59 -9.29
C LEU A 126 4.33 14.47 -10.41
N LEU A 127 5.12 14.88 -11.40
CA LEU A 127 4.61 15.54 -12.61
C LEU A 127 3.71 14.63 -13.44
N ASP A 128 4.06 13.36 -13.59
CA ASP A 128 3.27 12.41 -14.37
C ASP A 128 1.92 12.13 -13.70
N GLU A 129 1.89 12.09 -12.36
CA GLU A 129 0.64 12.02 -11.59
C GLU A 129 -0.22 13.28 -11.76
N ILE A 130 0.39 14.48 -11.73
CA ILE A 130 -0.28 15.75 -12.00
C ILE A 130 -0.86 15.77 -13.42
N PHE A 131 -0.08 15.35 -14.42
CA PHE A 131 -0.53 15.32 -15.81
C PHE A 131 -1.63 14.28 -16.03
N THR A 132 -1.54 13.12 -15.40
CA THR A 132 -2.56 12.07 -15.45
C THR A 132 -3.88 12.56 -14.85
N LEU A 133 -3.83 13.18 -13.66
CA LEU A 133 -5.02 13.73 -13.01
C LEU A 133 -5.63 14.88 -13.82
N LYS A 134 -4.80 15.77 -14.37
CA LYS A 134 -5.23 16.85 -15.28
C LYS A 134 -5.92 16.30 -16.53
N ALA A 135 -5.38 15.26 -17.15
CA ALA A 135 -5.98 14.61 -18.31
C ALA A 135 -7.34 13.99 -17.98
N LYS A 136 -7.48 13.33 -16.82
CA LYS A 136 -8.77 12.79 -16.34
C LYS A 136 -9.81 13.90 -16.12
N ILE A 137 -9.44 15.01 -15.51
CA ILE A 137 -10.34 16.17 -15.30
C ILE A 137 -10.76 16.77 -16.65
N VAL A 138 -9.83 16.99 -17.57
CA VAL A 138 -10.11 17.60 -18.87
C VAL A 138 -11.01 16.70 -19.73
N THR A 139 -10.74 15.39 -19.77
CA THR A 139 -11.57 14.43 -20.52
C THR A 139 -12.98 14.32 -19.93
N TYR A 140 -13.11 14.30 -18.60
CA TYR A 140 -14.38 14.36 -17.90
C TYR A 140 -15.21 15.58 -18.30
N LEU A 141 -14.63 16.79 -18.20
CA LEU A 141 -15.28 18.04 -18.58
C LEU A 141 -15.65 18.06 -20.07
N ARG A 142 -14.76 17.58 -20.96
CA ARG A 142 -15.02 17.51 -22.41
C ARG A 142 -16.22 16.60 -22.71
N ARG A 143 -16.31 15.44 -22.06
CA ARG A 143 -17.44 14.51 -22.24
C ARG A 143 -18.77 15.14 -21.83
N PHE A 144 -18.80 15.89 -20.73
CA PHE A 144 -20.02 16.56 -20.30
C PHE A 144 -20.36 17.80 -21.14
N LYS A 145 -19.34 18.51 -21.67
CA LYS A 145 -19.55 19.57 -22.65
C LYS A 145 -20.21 19.04 -23.92
N LEU A 146 -19.75 17.90 -24.45
CA LEU A 146 -20.35 17.25 -25.62
C LEU A 146 -21.79 16.79 -25.34
N ARG A 147 -22.04 16.19 -24.16
CA ARG A 147 -23.41 15.83 -23.74
C ARG A 147 -24.33 17.04 -23.64
N LYS A 148 -23.85 18.15 -23.07
CA LYS A 148 -24.59 19.41 -23.00
C LYS A 148 -24.88 19.98 -24.39
N GLN A 149 -23.94 19.88 -25.33
CA GLN A 149 -24.15 20.33 -26.71
C GLN A 149 -25.21 19.50 -27.45
N GLY A 150 -25.30 18.19 -27.18
CA GLY A 150 -26.28 17.32 -27.82
C GLY A 150 -27.68 17.35 -27.18
N GLY A 151 -27.77 17.46 -25.85
CA GLY A 151 -29.04 17.30 -25.11
C GLY A 151 -29.35 18.41 -24.10
N GLY A 152 -28.64 19.54 -24.16
CA GLY A 152 -28.81 20.66 -23.23
C GLY A 152 -28.40 20.33 -21.79
N ASP A 153 -28.79 21.19 -20.85
CA ASP A 153 -28.42 21.05 -19.43
C ASP A 153 -29.02 19.79 -18.77
N ALA A 154 -30.15 19.28 -19.27
CA ALA A 154 -30.75 18.05 -18.77
C ALA A 154 -29.83 16.83 -18.97
N ALA A 155 -28.98 16.84 -20.00
CA ALA A 155 -28.08 15.73 -20.32
C ALA A 155 -26.83 15.65 -19.42
N THR A 156 -26.60 16.63 -18.55
CA THR A 156 -25.51 16.61 -17.57
C THR A 156 -25.96 16.20 -16.17
N ILE A 157 -27.27 15.99 -15.97
CA ILE A 157 -27.83 15.58 -14.68
C ILE A 157 -27.38 14.16 -14.35
N VAL A 158 -26.78 14.00 -13.17
CA VAL A 158 -26.43 12.70 -12.60
C VAL A 158 -27.23 12.51 -11.31
N TYR A 159 -27.92 11.39 -11.23
CA TYR A 159 -28.66 10.97 -10.05
C TYR A 159 -27.77 10.13 -9.16
N PHE A 160 -27.86 10.36 -7.85
CA PHE A 160 -27.17 9.56 -6.85
C PHE A 160 -28.09 9.28 -5.67
N LYS A 161 -27.80 8.21 -4.95
CA LYS A 161 -28.55 7.81 -3.76
C LYS A 161 -27.69 8.07 -2.54
N ASP A 162 -28.22 8.83 -1.58
CA ASP A 162 -27.58 9.10 -0.29
C ASP A 162 -28.52 8.63 0.82
N GLY A 163 -28.26 7.43 1.35
CA GLY A 163 -29.18 6.75 2.26
C GLY A 163 -30.55 6.48 1.62
N ASN A 164 -31.60 7.10 2.18
CA ASN A 164 -32.98 6.99 1.68
C ASN A 164 -33.38 8.10 0.70
N GLU A 165 -32.51 9.08 0.44
CA GLU A 165 -32.81 10.20 -0.44
C GLU A 165 -32.17 10.03 -1.83
N LEU A 166 -32.93 10.41 -2.86
CA LEU A 166 -32.46 10.48 -4.25
C LEU A 166 -32.08 11.93 -4.54
N GLY A 167 -30.79 12.17 -4.68
CA GLY A 167 -30.22 13.46 -5.06
C GLY A 167 -29.92 13.52 -6.56
N LYS A 168 -29.78 14.74 -7.07
CA LYS A 168 -29.26 15.01 -8.41
C LYS A 168 -28.27 16.17 -8.39
N TYR A 169 -27.30 16.14 -9.28
CA TYR A 169 -26.36 17.25 -9.51
C TYR A 169 -26.01 17.37 -10.99
N HIS A 170 -25.58 18.54 -11.42
CA HIS A 170 -25.06 18.74 -12.77
C HIS A 170 -23.58 18.40 -12.82
N ALA A 171 -23.23 17.32 -13.51
CA ALA A 171 -21.85 16.90 -13.65
C ALA A 171 -21.04 17.88 -14.50
N GLY A 172 -19.78 18.08 -14.13
CA GLY A 172 -18.93 19.08 -14.76
C GLY A 172 -19.14 20.52 -14.26
N THR A 173 -19.93 20.71 -13.20
CA THR A 173 -20.17 22.00 -12.54
C THR A 173 -19.65 22.01 -11.10
N ILE A 174 -19.83 23.12 -10.39
CA ILE A 174 -19.47 23.23 -8.97
C ILE A 174 -20.30 22.29 -8.06
N GLU A 175 -21.45 21.81 -8.51
CA GLU A 175 -22.28 20.85 -7.76
C GLU A 175 -21.64 19.45 -7.71
N ASP A 176 -20.70 19.18 -8.62
CA ASP A 176 -20.04 17.89 -8.76
C ASP A 176 -18.94 17.71 -7.72
N ARG A 177 -19.30 17.05 -6.61
CA ARG A 177 -18.39 16.74 -5.50
C ARG A 177 -17.16 15.93 -5.97
N ALA A 178 -17.31 15.08 -6.98
CA ALA A 178 -16.18 14.28 -7.47
C ALA A 178 -15.19 15.15 -8.24
N LEU A 179 -15.68 16.05 -9.10
CA LEU A 179 -14.86 17.04 -9.79
C LEU A 179 -14.14 17.96 -8.79
N LEU A 180 -14.84 18.48 -7.78
CA LEU A 180 -14.24 19.32 -6.74
C LEU A 180 -13.11 18.60 -5.99
N ARG A 181 -13.31 17.34 -5.60
CA ARG A 181 -12.27 16.53 -4.97
C ARG A 181 -11.05 16.35 -5.88
N ALA A 182 -11.28 16.08 -7.16
CA ALA A 182 -10.20 15.94 -8.15
C ALA A 182 -9.41 17.24 -8.34
N LEU A 183 -10.09 18.39 -8.40
CA LEU A 183 -9.45 19.71 -8.50
C LEU A 183 -8.64 20.07 -7.25
N ASN A 184 -9.18 19.78 -6.06
CA ASN A 184 -8.47 19.98 -4.80
C ASN A 184 -7.21 19.10 -4.69
N GLU A 185 -7.32 17.85 -5.13
CA GLU A 185 -6.19 16.93 -5.16
C GLU A 185 -5.12 17.36 -6.16
N LEU A 186 -5.52 17.81 -7.35
CA LEU A 186 -4.60 18.40 -8.33
C LEU A 186 -3.84 19.60 -7.71
N GLY A 187 -4.55 20.49 -7.01
CA GLY A 187 -3.94 21.62 -6.32
C GLY A 187 -3.00 21.21 -5.17
N ARG A 188 -3.25 20.07 -4.52
CA ARG A 188 -2.35 19.48 -3.51
C ARG A 188 -1.07 18.97 -4.16
N LEU A 189 -1.19 18.16 -5.22
CA LEU A 189 -0.04 17.58 -5.92
C LEU A 189 0.85 18.66 -6.55
N VAL A 190 0.26 19.70 -7.15
CA VAL A 190 1.02 20.83 -7.72
C VAL A 190 1.80 21.59 -6.63
N ARG A 191 1.22 21.80 -5.45
CA ARG A 191 1.93 22.43 -4.32
C ARG A 191 3.10 21.58 -3.83
N ILE A 192 2.87 20.28 -3.65
CA ILE A 192 3.91 19.34 -3.23
C ILE A 192 5.03 19.27 -4.28
N HIS A 193 4.68 19.25 -5.57
CA HIS A 193 5.66 19.29 -6.64
C HIS A 193 6.48 20.57 -6.59
N ALA A 194 5.84 21.74 -6.48
CA ALA A 194 6.56 23.00 -6.33
C ALA A 194 7.52 22.97 -5.12
N GLN A 195 7.08 22.46 -3.97
CA GLN A 195 7.92 22.29 -2.77
C GLN A 195 9.10 21.32 -2.95
N LEU A 196 8.92 20.24 -3.71
CA LEU A 196 9.97 19.24 -3.93
C LEU A 196 10.97 19.63 -5.03
N THR A 197 10.55 20.39 -6.04
CA THR A 197 11.43 20.83 -7.14
C THR A 197 12.23 22.08 -6.77
N THR A 198 11.70 22.94 -5.90
CA THR A 198 12.45 24.08 -5.34
C THR A 198 12.92 23.72 -3.93
N GLY A 199 14.12 23.15 -3.81
CA GLY A 199 14.74 22.83 -2.52
C GLY A 199 15.06 24.02 -1.61
N ASP A 200 14.43 25.18 -1.82
CA ASP A 200 14.62 26.39 -1.02
C ASP A 200 13.42 27.34 -1.20
N THR A 201 12.27 26.99 -0.61
CA THR A 201 11.06 27.84 -0.62
C THR A 201 11.30 29.21 -0.01
N ASP A 202 12.26 29.33 0.91
CA ASP A 202 12.62 30.60 1.53
C ASP A 202 13.29 31.55 0.52
N ASN A 203 14.11 31.06 -0.40
CA ASN A 203 14.76 31.92 -1.39
C ASN A 203 13.77 32.53 -2.40
N LEU A 204 12.84 31.73 -2.94
CA LEU A 204 11.90 32.21 -3.95
C LEU A 204 10.87 33.18 -3.34
N VAL A 205 10.37 32.88 -2.14
CA VAL A 205 9.43 33.77 -1.44
C VAL A 205 10.14 35.06 -1.01
N ASN A 206 11.40 34.99 -0.58
CA ASN A 206 12.20 36.18 -0.26
C ASN A 206 12.54 37.01 -1.52
N GLN A 207 12.84 36.37 -2.65
CA GLN A 207 13.05 37.06 -3.93
C GLN A 207 11.78 37.75 -4.42
N ILE A 208 10.63 37.06 -4.42
CA ILE A 208 9.35 37.65 -4.80
C ILE A 208 8.99 38.80 -3.86
N ASN A 209 9.22 38.67 -2.55
CA ASN A 209 8.99 39.75 -1.60
C ASN A 209 9.95 40.94 -1.80
N GLN A 210 11.20 40.71 -2.19
CA GLN A 210 12.15 41.77 -2.56
C GLN A 210 11.72 42.48 -3.85
N GLU A 211 11.33 41.73 -4.87
CA GLU A 211 10.84 42.25 -6.15
C GLU A 211 9.55 43.04 -5.98
N LEU A 212 8.63 42.58 -5.13
CA LEU A 212 7.41 43.33 -4.81
C LEU A 212 7.70 44.62 -4.03
N ARG A 213 8.72 44.63 -3.16
CA ARG A 213 9.14 45.84 -2.44
C ARG A 213 9.83 46.85 -3.37
N THR A 214 10.70 46.41 -4.27
CA THR A 214 11.33 47.31 -5.25
C THR A 214 10.32 47.80 -6.27
N ALA A 215 9.40 46.96 -6.75
CA ALA A 215 8.29 47.38 -7.61
C ALA A 215 7.34 48.35 -6.89
N SER A 216 7.08 48.14 -5.59
CA SER A 216 6.30 49.09 -4.79
C SER A 216 7.02 50.41 -4.55
N GLN A 217 8.35 50.42 -4.39
CA GLN A 217 9.14 51.64 -4.26
C GLN A 217 9.21 52.40 -5.60
N GLN A 218 9.36 51.69 -6.72
CA GLN A 218 9.30 52.26 -8.06
C GLN A 218 7.90 52.78 -8.42
N ALA A 219 6.85 52.09 -7.98
CA ALA A 219 5.47 52.57 -8.12
C ALA A 219 5.19 53.79 -7.24
N ALA A 220 5.79 53.87 -6.05
CA ALA A 220 5.74 55.06 -5.21
C ALA A 220 6.52 56.24 -5.85
N GLU A 221 7.71 56.03 -6.40
CA GLU A 221 8.44 57.10 -7.11
C GLU A 221 7.71 57.55 -8.38
N ALA A 222 7.10 56.63 -9.13
CA ALA A 222 6.28 56.95 -10.31
C ALA A 222 4.96 57.65 -9.96
N SER A 223 4.35 57.34 -8.82
CA SER A 223 3.09 57.93 -8.37
C SER A 223 3.26 59.31 -7.71
N TRP A 224 4.46 59.66 -7.26
CA TRP A 224 4.77 60.97 -6.65
C TRP A 224 5.56 61.91 -7.58
N GLY A 225 5.97 61.44 -8.76
CA GLY A 225 6.71 62.22 -9.78
C GLY A 225 5.85 62.92 -10.85
N GLY A 226 4.52 62.84 -10.77
CA GLY A 226 3.62 63.55 -11.69
C GLY A 226 3.45 65.02 -11.29
N GLN A 227 3.74 65.96 -12.21
CA GLN A 227 3.53 67.40 -12.00
C GLN A 227 2.13 67.70 -11.48
N ALA A 228 2.05 68.42 -10.35
CA ALA A 228 0.82 68.92 -9.78
C ALA A 228 0.01 69.69 -10.85
N GLN A 229 -1.23 69.28 -11.09
CA GLN A 229 -2.13 69.98 -12.00
C GLN A 229 -2.38 71.40 -11.47
N HIS A 230 -1.84 72.40 -12.17
CA HIS A 230 -2.15 73.81 -11.94
C HIS A 230 -3.62 74.02 -12.29
N ARG A 231 -4.44 74.34 -11.29
CA ARG A 231 -5.78 74.91 -11.52
C ARG A 231 -5.60 76.38 -11.88
N GLU A 232 -5.85 76.73 -13.13
CA GLU A 232 -6.04 78.13 -13.52
C GLU A 232 -7.34 78.63 -12.86
N ALA A 233 -7.22 79.74 -12.13
CA ALA A 233 -8.36 80.44 -11.57
C ALA A 233 -9.01 81.27 -12.69
N GLU A 234 -10.22 80.90 -13.08
CA GLU A 234 -11.09 81.76 -13.88
C GLU A 234 -11.55 82.94 -13.00
N ASN A 235 -11.26 84.16 -13.46
CA ASN A 235 -11.79 85.43 -12.94
C ASN A 235 -13.16 85.73 -13.55
#